data_AF-A0A1W2A3V0-F1
#
_entry.id   AF-A0A1W2A3V0-F1
#
_cell.length_a   1.000
_cell.length_b   1.000
_cell.length_c   1.000
_cell.angle_alpha   90.00
_cell.angle_beta   90.00
_cell.angle_gamma   90.00
#
_symmetry.space_group_name_H-M   'P 1'
#
loop_
_entity.id
_entity.type
_entity.pdbx_description
1 polymer ?
#
loop_
_entity_poly.entity_id
_entity_poly.type
_entity_poly.pdbx_seq_one_letter_code
_entity_poly.pdbx_strand_id
1 'polypeptide(L)'
;MKKRWIASLLAAAMVLVLTACGGTGTQATPTPTAAPTEEPTQAAGIPKEDLKVGFIYIGEINDQGYTQAHDQGRLALEAMGIQCMYVEDVPENADSEKAMNDLIDQGCNVIYATSFGFMEYTVEVAKEHPDVYFGHCSGYMRSDNLSTYFGKIYQARYLAGIVAGMKTQNGKIGYVAAYAIPEVIRGINAFTLGVQSVNPDATVEVVWTNTWYDPAVEKQAAIELLNKGCDVMAQHQDSTATQIAAQEKGAFAVGYNTSTPDAAPNAYLTAPLFHWEKFYVDDVQKIIDGTWTSRAYWEGLSAGMVSLDDLTANCAEGTADAVAAAQAKIESGELEPFTGPLYDQDGNVKVAEGTTMTDDEIWNMSWFVKGVIGTIPE
;
A
#
# COMPACT_ATOMS: atom_id res chain seq x y z
N MET A 1 31.13 -20.90 -52.49
CA MET A 1 31.06 -22.37 -52.32
C MET A 1 29.80 -22.67 -51.50
N LYS A 2 28.69 -23.06 -52.15
CA LYS A 2 28.05 -24.41 -52.08
C LYS A 2 27.70 -24.83 -50.64
N LYS A 3 26.50 -25.25 -50.23
CA LYS A 3 25.16 -25.53 -50.82
C LYS A 3 24.25 -25.73 -49.58
N ARG A 4 23.08 -25.09 -49.48
CA ARG A 4 21.73 -25.58 -49.88
C ARG A 4 21.20 -26.83 -49.15
N TRP A 5 20.26 -26.61 -48.21
CA TRP A 5 18.88 -27.14 -48.07
C TRP A 5 18.65 -28.67 -48.13
N ILE A 6 17.74 -29.19 -47.29
CA ILE A 6 16.52 -29.94 -47.68
C ILE A 6 15.73 -30.33 -46.42
N ALA A 7 14.47 -29.90 -46.38
CA ALA A 7 13.36 -30.51 -45.63
C ALA A 7 12.51 -31.32 -46.63
N SER A 8 11.94 -32.46 -46.22
CA SER A 8 10.77 -33.16 -46.80
C SER A 8 10.48 -34.39 -45.92
N LEU A 9 9.34 -34.46 -45.23
CA LEU A 9 8.05 -35.04 -45.68
C LEU A 9 8.13 -36.51 -46.08
N LEU A 10 7.39 -37.38 -45.39
CA LEU A 10 6.50 -38.37 -46.03
C LEU A 10 5.60 -39.08 -45.03
N ALA A 11 4.30 -38.95 -45.30
CA ALA A 11 3.19 -39.66 -44.68
C ALA A 11 2.88 -40.97 -45.42
N ALA A 12 2.12 -41.82 -44.73
CA ALA A 12 1.24 -42.89 -45.22
C ALA A 12 1.87 -44.22 -45.68
N ALA A 13 1.52 -45.29 -44.96
CA ALA A 13 1.18 -46.59 -45.56
C ALA A 13 0.32 -47.41 -44.57
N MET A 14 -0.99 -47.44 -44.84
CA MET A 14 -1.91 -48.50 -44.41
C MET A 14 -1.56 -49.79 -45.18
N VAL A 15 -1.46 -50.92 -44.48
CA VAL A 15 -1.65 -52.25 -45.08
C VAL A 15 -2.55 -53.08 -44.16
N LEU A 16 -3.74 -53.39 -44.68
CA LEU A 16 -4.65 -54.42 -44.19
C LEU A 16 -4.04 -55.81 -44.37
N VAL A 17 -4.21 -56.69 -43.38
CA VAL A 17 -4.29 -58.15 -43.60
C VAL A 17 -5.49 -58.69 -42.83
N LEU A 18 -6.28 -59.48 -43.56
CA LEU A 18 -7.56 -60.08 -43.16
C LEU A 18 -7.41 -61.33 -42.26
N THR A 19 -8.37 -61.45 -41.33
CA THR A 19 -9.12 -62.63 -40.89
C THR A 19 -8.42 -63.87 -40.31
N ALA A 20 -8.78 -64.21 -39.06
CA ALA A 20 -9.04 -65.58 -38.62
C ALA A 20 -10.17 -65.60 -37.55
N CYS A 21 -11.03 -66.60 -37.64
CA CYS A 21 -12.32 -66.73 -36.96
C CYS A 21 -12.24 -67.29 -35.53
N GLY A 22 -13.25 -66.96 -34.71
CA GLY A 22 -13.91 -67.93 -33.83
C GLY A 22 -13.56 -67.89 -32.35
N GLY A 23 -14.52 -67.49 -31.51
CA GLY A 23 -14.45 -67.70 -30.06
C GLY A 23 -15.37 -66.77 -29.28
N THR A 24 -16.59 -67.21 -29.02
CA THR A 24 -17.56 -66.58 -28.11
C THR A 24 -17.01 -66.46 -26.69
N GLY A 25 -16.87 -65.23 -26.20
CA GLY A 25 -16.57 -64.92 -24.81
C GLY A 25 -16.96 -63.48 -24.49
N THR A 26 -18.09 -63.30 -23.79
CA THR A 26 -18.55 -62.02 -23.28
C THR A 26 -17.55 -61.52 -22.23
N GLN A 27 -16.69 -60.57 -22.58
CA GLN A 27 -15.90 -59.79 -21.62
C GLN A 27 -16.52 -58.40 -21.45
N ALA A 28 -16.91 -58.09 -20.23
CA ALA A 28 -17.33 -56.76 -19.82
C ALA A 28 -16.14 -55.79 -19.87
N THR A 29 -16.31 -54.67 -20.53
CA THR A 29 -15.37 -53.54 -20.53
C THR A 29 -15.33 -52.93 -19.12
N PRO A 30 -14.15 -52.72 -18.49
CA PRO A 30 -14.09 -51.98 -17.23
C PRO A 30 -14.32 -50.49 -17.52
N THR A 31 -15.29 -49.89 -16.85
CA THR A 31 -15.42 -48.44 -16.74
C THR A 31 -14.16 -47.88 -16.06
N PRO A 32 -13.54 -46.80 -16.56
CA PRO A 32 -12.44 -46.16 -15.85
C PRO A 32 -12.99 -45.54 -14.56
N THR A 33 -12.56 -46.09 -13.42
CA THR A 33 -12.76 -45.46 -12.11
C THR A 33 -12.06 -44.11 -12.15
N ALA A 34 -12.82 -43.03 -12.02
CA ALA A 34 -12.28 -41.70 -11.79
C ALA A 34 -11.40 -41.74 -10.53
N ALA A 35 -10.17 -41.26 -10.64
CA ALA A 35 -9.30 -41.05 -9.50
C ALA A 35 -10.01 -40.08 -8.52
N PRO A 36 -9.88 -40.28 -7.19
CA PRO A 36 -10.40 -39.31 -6.24
C PRO A 36 -9.72 -37.98 -6.53
N THR A 37 -10.51 -36.94 -6.78
CA THR A 37 -10.03 -35.56 -6.66
C THR A 37 -9.60 -35.38 -5.21
N GLU A 38 -8.30 -35.26 -4.97
CA GLU A 38 -7.78 -34.83 -3.67
C GLU A 38 -8.35 -33.42 -3.43
N GLU A 39 -9.28 -33.29 -2.48
CA GLU A 39 -9.63 -31.99 -1.91
C GLU A 39 -8.34 -31.39 -1.35
N PRO A 40 -8.06 -30.09 -1.60
CA PRO A 40 -6.87 -29.46 -1.04
C PRO A 40 -6.94 -29.60 0.48
N THR A 41 -5.97 -30.31 1.05
CA THR A 41 -5.82 -30.47 2.49
C THR A 41 -5.67 -29.08 3.08
N GLN A 42 -6.73 -28.58 3.73
CA GLN A 42 -6.70 -27.30 4.42
C GLN A 42 -5.56 -27.35 5.44
N ALA A 43 -4.62 -26.40 5.36
CA ALA A 43 -3.53 -26.31 6.31
C ALA A 43 -4.14 -26.20 7.72
N ALA A 44 -3.69 -27.05 8.65
CA ALA A 44 -4.16 -26.97 10.02
C ALA A 44 -3.76 -25.61 10.61
N GLY A 45 -4.72 -24.90 11.21
CA GLY A 45 -4.45 -23.61 11.84
C GLY A 45 -3.47 -23.72 13.01
N ILE A 46 -2.81 -22.62 13.34
CA ILE A 46 -1.90 -22.55 14.49
C ILE A 46 -2.69 -22.10 15.72
N PRO A 47 -2.75 -22.90 16.81
CA PRO A 47 -3.38 -22.48 18.04
C PRO A 47 -2.82 -21.15 18.54
N LYS A 48 -3.68 -20.30 19.08
CA LYS A 48 -3.34 -18.95 19.52
C LYS A 48 -2.15 -18.92 20.50
N GLU A 49 -2.08 -19.89 21.40
CA GLU A 49 -1.02 -20.06 22.40
C GLU A 49 0.35 -20.42 21.81
N ASP A 50 0.36 -20.99 20.60
CA ASP A 50 1.56 -21.39 19.86
C ASP A 50 1.94 -20.35 18.79
N LEU A 51 1.11 -19.32 18.59
CA LEU A 51 1.37 -18.24 17.63
C LEU A 51 2.25 -17.16 18.25
N LYS A 52 3.32 -16.80 17.54
CA LYS A 52 4.23 -15.74 17.91
C LYS A 52 4.58 -14.89 16.70
N VAL A 53 4.26 -13.59 16.79
CA VAL A 53 4.34 -12.65 15.66
C VAL A 53 5.53 -11.72 15.82
N GLY A 54 6.40 -11.67 14.83
CA GLY A 54 7.53 -10.73 14.75
C GLY A 54 7.23 -9.57 13.81
N PHE A 55 7.68 -8.37 14.18
CA PHE A 55 7.62 -7.18 13.35
C PHE A 55 9.02 -6.60 13.13
N ILE A 56 9.34 -6.17 11.92
CA ILE A 56 10.52 -5.34 11.66
C ILE A 56 10.08 -3.97 11.18
N TYR A 57 10.62 -2.92 11.79
CA TYR A 57 10.28 -1.53 11.55
C TYR A 57 11.46 -0.76 10.98
N ILE A 58 11.18 0.18 10.08
CA ILE A 58 12.20 1.08 9.51
C ILE A 58 12.61 2.21 10.47
N GLY A 59 11.74 2.56 11.45
CA GLY A 59 12.00 3.59 12.44
C GLY A 59 11.58 3.17 13.86
N GLU A 60 11.34 4.18 14.70
CA GLU A 60 11.00 4.04 16.12
C GLU A 60 9.47 4.03 16.36
N ILE A 61 8.97 3.25 17.32
CA ILE A 61 7.54 3.13 17.66
C ILE A 61 6.92 4.41 18.22
N ASN A 62 7.73 5.43 18.51
CA ASN A 62 7.33 6.73 19.02
C ASN A 62 7.66 7.87 18.03
N ASP A 63 7.83 7.55 16.74
CA ASP A 63 8.07 8.50 15.65
C ASP A 63 6.90 9.49 15.42
N GLN A 64 5.76 9.28 16.08
CA GLN A 64 4.52 10.05 15.91
C GLN A 64 4.01 10.00 14.46
N GLY A 65 4.24 8.89 13.77
CA GLY A 65 3.87 8.72 12.38
C GLY A 65 3.79 7.25 11.98
N TYR A 66 4.62 6.85 11.01
CA TYR A 66 4.44 5.60 10.28
C TYR A 66 4.66 4.36 11.14
N THR A 67 5.80 4.29 11.83
CA THR A 67 6.15 3.15 12.66
C THR A 67 5.23 3.07 13.87
N GLN A 68 4.88 4.21 14.48
CA GLN A 68 3.89 4.25 15.55
C GLN A 68 2.53 3.71 15.09
N ALA A 69 2.07 4.02 13.87
CA ALA A 69 0.82 3.45 13.33
C ALA A 69 0.90 1.91 13.26
N HIS A 70 2.00 1.37 12.73
CA HIS A 70 2.19 -0.08 12.66
C HIS A 70 2.24 -0.72 14.05
N ASP A 71 2.91 -0.06 14.99
CA ASP A 71 3.03 -0.55 16.36
C ASP A 71 1.69 -0.57 17.10
N GLN A 72 0.80 0.40 16.84
CA GLN A 72 -0.59 0.36 17.32
C GLN A 72 -1.33 -0.89 16.81
N GLY A 73 -1.07 -1.29 15.56
CA GLY A 73 -1.54 -2.54 15.00
C GLY A 73 -1.00 -3.79 15.73
N ARG A 74 0.29 -3.81 16.08
CA ARG A 74 0.91 -4.87 16.90
C ARG A 74 0.28 -4.91 18.30
N LEU A 75 0.10 -3.76 18.94
CA LEU A 75 -0.52 -3.66 20.28
C LEU A 75 -1.96 -4.19 20.29
N ALA A 76 -2.70 -4.06 19.19
CA ALA A 76 -4.03 -4.66 19.06
C ALA A 76 -3.97 -6.20 19.09
N LEU A 77 -2.95 -6.82 18.47
CA LEU A 77 -2.72 -8.27 18.59
C LEU A 77 -2.36 -8.67 20.02
N GLU A 78 -1.49 -7.91 20.70
CA GLU A 78 -1.16 -8.18 22.10
C GLU A 78 -2.38 -8.05 23.03
N ALA A 79 -3.26 -7.09 22.78
CA ALA A 79 -4.52 -6.95 23.50
C ALA A 79 -5.46 -8.14 23.28
N MET A 80 -5.35 -8.81 22.13
CA MET A 80 -6.01 -10.09 21.89
C MET A 80 -5.32 -11.26 22.59
N GLY A 81 -4.12 -11.09 23.17
CA GLY A 81 -3.35 -12.14 23.84
C GLY A 81 -2.43 -12.92 22.89
N ILE A 82 -2.06 -12.34 21.75
CA ILE A 82 -1.03 -12.88 20.85
C ILE A 82 0.35 -12.47 21.35
N GLN A 83 1.32 -13.38 21.33
CA GLN A 83 2.71 -13.04 21.66
C GLN A 83 3.33 -12.28 20.50
N CYS A 84 3.82 -11.06 20.75
CA CYS A 84 4.49 -10.26 19.72
C CYS A 84 5.95 -9.96 20.10
N MET A 85 6.78 -9.78 19.09
CA MET A 85 8.14 -9.25 19.19
C MET A 85 8.37 -8.25 18.07
N TYR A 86 9.31 -7.32 18.26
CA TYR A 86 9.64 -6.36 17.21
C TYR A 86 11.12 -5.95 17.25
N VAL A 87 11.60 -5.39 16.14
CA VAL A 87 12.91 -4.76 16.00
C VAL A 87 12.71 -3.39 15.33
N GLU A 88 13.19 -2.32 15.97
CA GLU A 88 13.18 -0.94 15.46
C GLU A 88 14.43 -0.62 14.63
N ASP A 89 14.39 0.48 13.88
CA ASP A 89 15.54 1.03 13.14
C ASP A 89 16.24 0.04 12.19
N VAL A 90 15.47 -0.86 11.57
CA VAL A 90 15.99 -1.86 10.64
C VAL A 90 16.19 -1.21 9.26
N PRO A 91 17.44 -1.06 8.76
CA PRO A 91 17.66 -0.43 7.47
C PRO A 91 17.22 -1.35 6.31
N GLU A 92 16.87 -0.74 5.17
CA GLU A 92 16.47 -1.43 3.93
C GLU A 92 17.67 -2.04 3.19
N ASN A 93 18.36 -2.98 3.85
CA ASN A 93 19.49 -3.71 3.33
C ASN A 93 19.52 -5.15 3.92
N ALA A 94 20.65 -5.85 3.81
CA ALA A 94 20.82 -7.21 4.35
C ALA A 94 20.58 -7.35 5.88
N ASP A 95 20.61 -6.25 6.64
CA ASP A 95 20.26 -6.26 8.07
C ASP A 95 18.77 -6.57 8.27
N SER A 96 17.90 -6.27 7.30
CA SER A 96 16.48 -6.66 7.36
C SER A 96 16.28 -8.17 7.28
N GLU A 97 17.02 -8.85 6.41
CA GLU A 97 17.07 -10.33 6.34
C GLU A 97 17.54 -10.92 7.68
N LYS A 98 18.60 -10.34 8.25
CA LYS A 98 19.11 -10.75 9.55
C LYS A 98 18.06 -10.57 10.66
N ALA A 99 17.39 -9.42 10.71
CA ALA A 99 16.38 -9.14 11.74
C ALA A 99 15.18 -10.11 11.66
N MET A 100 14.72 -10.46 10.45
CA MET A 100 13.67 -11.46 10.27
C MET A 100 14.12 -12.85 10.76
N ASN A 101 15.33 -13.29 10.38
CA ASN A 101 15.88 -14.57 10.84
C ASN A 101 16.06 -14.61 12.37
N ASP A 102 16.57 -13.54 12.99
CA ASP A 102 16.70 -13.45 14.46
C ASP A 102 15.34 -13.58 15.17
N LEU A 103 14.25 -13.04 14.60
CA LEU A 103 12.90 -13.19 15.14
C LEU A 103 12.38 -14.61 14.99
N ILE A 104 12.66 -15.27 13.86
CA ILE A 104 12.30 -16.67 13.60
C ILE A 104 13.06 -17.60 14.56
N ASP A 105 14.35 -17.37 14.78
CA ASP A 105 15.18 -18.12 15.75
C ASP A 105 14.65 -17.96 17.20
N GLN A 106 14.00 -16.84 17.49
CA GLN A 106 13.30 -16.60 18.75
C GLN A 106 11.89 -17.22 18.80
N GLY A 107 11.50 -17.97 17.77
CA GLY A 107 10.27 -18.74 17.69
C GLY A 107 9.09 -17.99 17.07
N CYS A 108 9.31 -16.85 16.40
CA CYS A 108 8.23 -16.22 15.65
C CYS A 108 7.88 -17.07 14.42
N ASN A 109 6.59 -17.38 14.25
CA ASN A 109 6.06 -18.15 13.12
C ASN A 109 5.16 -17.30 12.20
N VAL A 110 5.06 -16.00 12.47
CA VAL A 110 4.53 -14.98 11.57
C VAL A 110 5.47 -13.78 11.59
N ILE A 111 5.83 -13.22 10.44
CA ILE A 111 6.71 -12.05 10.31
C ILE A 111 6.04 -10.97 9.46
N TYR A 112 5.92 -9.76 10.00
CA TYR A 112 5.49 -8.58 9.25
C TYR A 112 6.67 -7.65 9.00
N ALA A 113 6.97 -7.42 7.73
CA ALA A 113 8.01 -6.49 7.28
C ALA A 113 7.36 -5.20 6.79
N THR A 114 7.53 -4.10 7.54
CA THR A 114 6.65 -2.93 7.42
C THR A 114 7.19 -1.81 6.53
N SER A 115 8.20 -2.03 5.69
CA SER A 115 8.73 -1.02 4.76
C SER A 115 8.86 -1.55 3.34
N PHE A 116 8.67 -0.67 2.35
CA PHE A 116 8.75 -1.02 0.94
C PHE A 116 10.06 -1.71 0.58
N GLY A 117 11.20 -1.17 1.03
CA GLY A 117 12.53 -1.68 0.71
C GLY A 117 12.89 -3.02 1.35
N PHE A 118 12.04 -3.58 2.22
CA PHE A 118 12.24 -4.93 2.75
C PHE A 118 11.83 -6.05 1.77
N MET A 119 11.17 -5.72 0.65
CA MET A 119 10.50 -6.70 -0.21
C MET A 119 11.39 -7.86 -0.67
N GLU A 120 12.55 -7.57 -1.26
CA GLU A 120 13.43 -8.61 -1.81
C GLU A 120 13.97 -9.51 -0.70
N TYR A 121 14.33 -8.92 0.45
CA TYR A 121 14.80 -9.66 1.63
C TYR A 121 13.69 -10.54 2.22
N THR A 122 12.45 -10.04 2.31
CA THR A 122 11.33 -10.84 2.82
C THR A 122 11.02 -12.02 1.90
N VAL A 123 11.14 -11.84 0.58
CA VAL A 123 10.96 -12.92 -0.39
C VAL A 123 12.03 -14.01 -0.22
N GLU A 124 13.29 -13.65 -0.01
CA GLU A 124 14.35 -14.65 0.21
C GLU A 124 14.14 -15.40 1.53
N VAL A 125 13.88 -14.71 2.64
CA VAL A 125 13.60 -15.36 3.94
C VAL A 125 12.35 -16.25 3.85
N ALA A 126 11.29 -15.81 3.17
CA ALA A 126 10.09 -16.61 3.01
C ALA A 126 10.33 -17.93 2.26
N LYS A 127 11.27 -17.96 1.30
CA LYS A 127 11.65 -19.21 0.61
C LYS A 127 12.41 -20.17 1.53
N GLU A 128 13.22 -19.64 2.45
CA GLU A 128 14.02 -20.44 3.37
C GLU A 128 13.19 -21.02 4.53
N HIS A 129 12.08 -20.35 4.88
CA HIS A 129 11.20 -20.71 6.00
C HIS A 129 9.75 -20.96 5.53
N PRO A 130 9.47 -22.06 4.81
CA PRO A 130 8.14 -22.34 4.24
C PRO A 130 7.04 -22.60 5.28
N ASP A 131 7.41 -22.83 6.54
CA ASP A 131 6.53 -23.02 7.69
C ASP A 131 6.20 -21.72 8.44
N VAL A 132 6.87 -20.62 8.10
CA VAL A 132 6.60 -19.28 8.65
C VAL A 132 5.73 -18.50 7.67
N TYR A 133 4.73 -17.78 8.20
CA TYR A 133 3.90 -16.87 7.41
C TYR A 133 4.52 -15.48 7.36
N PHE A 134 4.46 -14.84 6.20
CA PHE A 134 5.02 -13.51 6.00
C PHE A 134 3.97 -12.54 5.46
N GLY A 135 4.06 -11.28 5.90
CA GLY A 135 3.36 -10.15 5.30
C GLY A 135 4.35 -9.04 4.99
N HIS A 136 4.42 -8.63 3.73
CA HIS A 136 5.23 -7.49 3.29
C HIS A 136 4.35 -6.26 3.01
N CYS A 137 4.63 -5.15 3.69
CA CYS A 137 3.89 -3.90 3.53
C CYS A 137 4.30 -3.21 2.21
N SER A 138 3.32 -2.70 1.46
CA SER A 138 3.48 -1.87 0.25
C SER A 138 4.15 -2.50 -0.98
N GLY A 139 4.73 -3.69 -0.88
CA GLY A 139 5.32 -4.39 -2.03
C GLY A 139 4.32 -5.22 -2.84
N TYR A 140 4.86 -5.92 -3.84
CA TYR A 140 4.07 -6.64 -4.84
C TYR A 140 4.51 -8.09 -5.06
N MET A 141 5.66 -8.52 -4.51
CA MET A 141 6.12 -9.90 -4.61
C MET A 141 5.43 -10.77 -3.55
N ARG A 142 4.93 -11.94 -3.97
CA ARG A 142 4.23 -12.90 -3.11
C ARG A 142 4.70 -14.33 -3.40
N SER A 143 4.54 -15.20 -2.41
CA SER A 143 4.72 -16.65 -2.49
C SER A 143 3.61 -17.34 -1.70
N ASP A 144 3.58 -18.67 -1.69
CA ASP A 144 2.55 -19.44 -0.99
C ASP A 144 2.44 -19.09 0.50
N ASN A 145 3.54 -18.68 1.15
CA ASN A 145 3.62 -18.26 2.55
C ASN A 145 3.88 -16.75 2.74
N LEU A 146 3.79 -15.93 1.68
CA LEU A 146 4.02 -14.48 1.75
C LEU A 146 2.85 -13.71 1.11
N SER A 147 2.13 -12.95 1.92
CA SER A 147 1.14 -11.96 1.49
C SER A 147 1.75 -10.58 1.31
N THR A 148 1.11 -9.73 0.52
CA THR A 148 1.38 -8.29 0.51
C THR A 148 0.17 -7.53 1.03
N TYR A 149 0.41 -6.41 1.72
CA TYR A 149 -0.67 -5.60 2.27
C TYR A 149 -0.38 -4.09 2.19
N PHE A 150 -1.42 -3.30 1.96
CA PHE A 150 -1.37 -1.85 2.05
C PHE A 150 -2.78 -1.26 2.21
N GLY A 151 -2.87 0.04 2.50
CA GLY A 151 -4.14 0.78 2.48
C GLY A 151 -4.33 1.59 1.19
N LYS A 152 -5.58 1.78 0.74
CA LYS A 152 -5.95 2.75 -0.29
C LYS A 152 -5.89 4.18 0.27
N ILE A 153 -4.77 4.55 0.89
CA ILE A 153 -4.55 5.83 1.59
C ILE A 153 -4.74 7.05 0.69
N TYR A 154 -4.63 6.87 -0.63
CA TYR A 154 -4.93 7.89 -1.61
C TYR A 154 -6.39 8.40 -1.50
N GLN A 155 -7.34 7.56 -1.05
CA GLN A 155 -8.72 7.96 -0.79
C GLN A 155 -8.79 8.98 0.36
N ALA A 156 -8.12 8.70 1.48
CA ALA A 156 -8.03 9.63 2.61
C ALA A 156 -7.21 10.89 2.26
N ARG A 157 -6.16 10.75 1.43
CA ARG A 157 -5.40 11.90 0.90
C ARG A 157 -6.25 12.81 0.02
N TYR A 158 -7.17 12.27 -0.78
CA TYR A 158 -8.13 13.09 -1.54
C TYR A 158 -9.02 13.93 -0.60
N LEU A 159 -9.53 13.31 0.49
CA LEU A 159 -10.31 14.04 1.50
C LEU A 159 -9.47 15.12 2.21
N ALA A 160 -8.22 14.81 2.56
CA ALA A 160 -7.31 15.81 3.13
C ALA A 160 -6.96 16.93 2.13
N GLY A 161 -6.95 16.62 0.83
CA GLY A 161 -6.83 17.60 -0.24
C GLY A 161 -7.98 18.60 -0.25
N ILE A 162 -9.23 18.15 -0.06
CA ILE A 162 -10.39 19.04 0.09
C ILE A 162 -10.17 20.00 1.26
N VAL A 163 -9.73 19.49 2.42
CA VAL A 163 -9.46 20.31 3.60
C VAL A 163 -8.40 21.37 3.30
N ALA A 164 -7.29 20.99 2.67
CA ALA A 164 -6.22 21.92 2.30
C ALA A 164 -6.68 22.96 1.26
N GLY A 165 -7.44 22.54 0.25
CA GLY A 165 -7.96 23.40 -0.81
C GLY A 165 -8.98 24.43 -0.33
N MET A 166 -9.80 24.07 0.67
CA MET A 166 -10.69 25.02 1.34
C MET A 166 -9.96 25.95 2.32
N LYS A 167 -8.84 25.48 2.88
CA LYS A 167 -8.08 26.23 3.89
C LYS A 167 -7.11 27.25 3.30
N THR A 168 -6.47 26.93 2.18
CA THR A 168 -5.48 27.82 1.54
C THR A 168 -6.10 29.18 1.19
N GLN A 169 -5.37 30.26 1.44
CA GLN A 169 -5.79 31.62 1.13
C GLN A 169 -5.25 32.07 -0.22
N ASN A 170 -4.08 31.56 -0.61
CA ASN A 170 -3.38 31.98 -1.83
C ASN A 170 -3.32 30.89 -2.93
N GLY A 171 -3.88 29.70 -2.67
CA GLY A 171 -3.91 28.58 -3.63
C GLY A 171 -2.57 27.85 -3.75
N LYS A 172 -1.58 28.11 -2.90
CA LYS A 172 -0.27 27.45 -2.91
C LYS A 172 -0.14 26.51 -1.72
N ILE A 173 -0.09 25.22 -2.03
CA ILE A 173 0.09 24.16 -1.04
C ILE A 173 1.48 23.54 -1.24
N GLY A 174 2.21 23.32 -0.16
CA GLY A 174 3.49 22.62 -0.18
C GLY A 174 3.34 21.16 0.19
N TYR A 175 4.10 20.27 -0.45
CA TYR A 175 4.11 18.85 -0.18
C TYR A 175 5.54 18.33 0.00
N VAL A 176 5.89 17.89 1.21
CA VAL A 176 7.20 17.27 1.48
C VAL A 176 7.11 15.78 1.23
N ALA A 177 7.91 15.25 0.30
CA ALA A 177 7.78 13.90 -0.23
C ALA A 177 9.07 13.09 -0.04
N ALA A 178 8.95 11.79 0.28
CA ALA A 178 10.07 10.89 0.51
C ALA A 178 10.82 10.53 -0.79
N TYR A 179 10.42 9.40 -1.38
CA TYR A 179 10.99 8.83 -2.58
C TYR A 179 10.02 8.92 -3.74
N ALA A 180 10.57 9.07 -4.94
CA ALA A 180 9.83 9.19 -6.18
C ALA A 180 9.27 7.85 -6.69
N ILE A 181 8.64 7.08 -5.80
CA ILE A 181 8.04 5.78 -6.11
C ILE A 181 6.52 5.91 -6.33
N PRO A 182 5.87 4.93 -6.98
CA PRO A 182 4.43 4.98 -7.26
C PRO A 182 3.55 5.26 -6.05
N GLU A 183 3.97 4.84 -4.85
CA GLU A 183 3.27 5.15 -3.61
C GLU A 183 3.14 6.64 -3.30
N VAL A 184 4.24 7.36 -3.41
CA VAL A 184 4.26 8.77 -3.08
C VAL A 184 3.58 9.55 -4.21
N ILE A 185 3.78 9.14 -5.47
CA ILE A 185 3.15 9.76 -6.64
C ILE A 185 1.63 9.64 -6.58
N ARG A 186 1.07 8.45 -6.30
CA ARG A 186 -0.40 8.28 -6.16
C ARG A 186 -0.93 9.11 -4.99
N GLY A 187 -0.18 9.23 -3.90
CA GLY A 187 -0.55 10.08 -2.77
C GLY A 187 -0.63 11.57 -3.13
N ILE A 188 0.40 12.10 -3.77
CA ILE A 188 0.47 13.49 -4.25
C ILE A 188 -0.67 13.78 -5.23
N ASN A 189 -0.91 12.89 -6.19
CA ASN A 189 -1.96 13.08 -7.19
C ASN A 189 -3.35 13.10 -6.57
N ALA A 190 -3.69 12.13 -5.73
CA ALA A 190 -5.01 12.11 -5.08
C ALA A 190 -5.24 13.33 -4.20
N PHE A 191 -4.22 13.76 -3.45
CA PHE A 191 -4.27 14.99 -2.66
C PHE A 191 -4.51 16.22 -3.55
N THR A 192 -3.78 16.33 -4.66
CA THR A 192 -3.91 17.45 -5.61
C THR A 192 -5.30 17.49 -6.26
N LEU A 193 -5.84 16.34 -6.65
CA LEU A 193 -7.22 16.24 -7.18
C LEU A 193 -8.25 16.64 -6.13
N GLY A 194 -8.04 16.26 -4.86
CA GLY A 194 -8.85 16.69 -3.73
C GLY A 194 -8.83 18.21 -3.54
N VAL A 195 -7.65 18.82 -3.56
CA VAL A 195 -7.46 20.29 -3.52
C VAL A 195 -8.24 20.96 -4.66
N GLN A 196 -8.08 20.48 -5.89
CA GLN A 196 -8.67 21.09 -7.08
C GLN A 196 -10.19 20.89 -7.19
N SER A 197 -10.76 19.91 -6.50
CA SER A 197 -12.21 19.71 -6.45
C SER A 197 -12.96 20.88 -5.80
N VAL A 198 -12.27 21.65 -4.94
CA VAL A 198 -12.81 22.83 -4.24
C VAL A 198 -12.10 24.13 -4.60
N ASN A 199 -10.85 24.05 -5.07
CA ASN A 199 -10.06 25.19 -5.52
C ASN A 199 -9.33 24.85 -6.84
N PRO A 200 -10.02 24.96 -8.00
CA PRO A 200 -9.51 24.46 -9.29
C PRO A 200 -8.19 25.07 -9.78
N ASP A 201 -7.85 26.28 -9.29
CA ASP A 201 -6.64 27.01 -9.69
C ASP A 201 -5.46 26.78 -8.73
N ALA A 202 -5.67 26.06 -7.63
CA ALA A 202 -4.63 25.78 -6.65
C ALA A 202 -3.57 24.80 -7.18
N THR A 203 -2.36 24.98 -6.69
CA THR A 203 -1.17 24.20 -7.05
C THR A 203 -0.56 23.52 -5.83
N VAL A 204 0.00 22.33 -6.04
CA VAL A 204 0.71 21.56 -5.01
C VAL A 204 2.19 21.48 -5.40
N GLU A 205 3.06 22.20 -4.68
CA GLU A 205 4.49 22.21 -4.94
C GLU A 205 5.22 21.16 -4.12
N VAL A 206 5.96 20.27 -4.80
CA VAL A 206 6.61 19.09 -4.21
C VAL A 206 8.11 19.34 -4.01
N VAL A 207 8.62 18.98 -2.82
CA VAL A 207 10.05 18.86 -2.55
C VAL A 207 10.36 17.43 -2.10
N TRP A 208 11.33 16.80 -2.74
CA TRP A 208 11.78 15.45 -2.43
C TRP A 208 12.92 15.45 -1.42
N THR A 209 12.81 14.65 -0.36
CA THR A 209 13.83 14.52 0.69
C THR A 209 14.75 13.33 0.46
N ASN A 210 14.31 12.32 -0.31
CA ASN A 210 14.99 11.04 -0.52
C ASN A 210 15.25 10.26 0.78
N THR A 211 14.34 10.42 1.75
CA THR A 211 14.30 9.65 3.00
C THR A 211 12.84 9.52 3.47
N TRP A 212 12.51 8.42 4.15
CA TRP A 212 11.22 8.25 4.83
C TRP A 212 11.16 9.08 6.12
N TYR A 213 12.28 9.10 6.87
CA TYR A 213 12.39 9.71 8.19
C TYR A 213 13.74 10.43 8.33
N ASP A 214 13.69 11.75 8.45
CA ASP A 214 14.77 12.61 8.94
C ASP A 214 14.14 13.96 9.30
N PRO A 215 13.77 14.16 10.59
CA PRO A 215 13.06 15.36 11.01
C PRO A 215 13.78 16.68 10.66
N ALA A 216 15.11 16.67 10.54
CA ALA A 216 15.87 17.86 10.18
C ALA A 216 15.75 18.17 8.67
N VAL A 217 15.88 17.15 7.81
CA VAL A 217 15.71 17.28 6.35
C VAL A 217 14.26 17.62 6.02
N GLU A 218 13.29 16.97 6.66
CA GLU A 218 11.86 17.22 6.53
C GLU A 218 11.51 18.68 6.85
N LYS A 219 11.97 19.17 8.01
CA LYS A 219 11.76 20.57 8.42
C LYS A 219 12.37 21.55 7.43
N GLN A 220 13.57 21.26 6.92
CA GLN A 220 14.25 22.13 5.97
C GLN A 220 13.51 22.18 4.62
N ALA A 221 13.01 21.05 4.12
CA ALA A 221 12.18 20.99 2.92
C ALA A 221 10.85 21.75 3.09
N ALA A 222 10.20 21.61 4.26
CA ALA A 222 9.00 22.37 4.59
C ALA A 222 9.28 23.88 4.61
N ILE A 223 10.38 24.32 5.23
CA ILE A 223 10.79 25.73 5.26
C ILE A 223 11.04 26.28 3.85
N GLU A 224 11.60 25.49 2.94
CA GLU A 224 11.78 25.90 1.54
C GLU A 224 10.43 26.23 0.89
N LEU A 225 9.46 25.32 0.97
CA LEU A 225 8.11 25.49 0.42
C LEU A 225 7.37 26.68 1.05
N LEU A 226 7.48 26.85 2.37
CA LEU A 226 6.91 27.98 3.09
C LEU A 226 7.54 29.31 2.64
N ASN A 227 8.86 29.35 2.41
CA ASN A 227 9.54 30.54 1.90
C ASN A 227 9.17 30.87 0.45
N LYS A 228 8.70 29.90 -0.35
CA LYS A 228 8.12 30.10 -1.68
C LYS A 228 6.65 30.59 -1.63
N GLY A 229 6.09 30.68 -0.43
CA GLY A 229 4.77 31.24 -0.15
C GLY A 229 3.64 30.23 -0.07
N CYS A 230 3.93 28.93 0.12
CA CYS A 230 2.88 27.97 0.47
C CYS A 230 2.29 28.31 1.84
N ASP A 231 0.95 28.26 1.98
CA ASP A 231 0.24 28.60 3.22
C ASP A 231 -0.47 27.41 3.90
N VAL A 232 -0.49 26.27 3.21
CA VAL A 232 -0.86 24.95 3.75
C VAL A 232 0.22 23.95 3.36
N MET A 233 0.59 23.07 4.29
CA MET A 233 1.58 22.02 4.10
C MET A 233 0.96 20.63 4.21
N ALA A 234 1.42 19.71 3.39
CA ALA A 234 1.14 18.27 3.47
C ALA A 234 2.45 17.48 3.36
N GLN A 235 2.40 16.18 3.66
CA GLN A 235 3.59 15.33 3.62
C GLN A 235 3.31 13.88 3.22
N HIS A 236 4.37 13.23 2.75
CA HIS A 236 4.59 11.79 2.74
C HIS A 236 5.97 11.54 3.35
N GLN A 237 6.07 11.88 4.63
CA GLN A 237 7.22 11.72 5.52
C GLN A 237 6.69 11.19 6.85
N ASP A 238 7.57 10.60 7.66
CA ASP A 238 7.16 9.84 8.83
C ASP A 238 7.15 10.64 10.13
N SER A 239 7.70 11.86 10.18
CA SER A 239 7.74 12.68 11.39
C SER A 239 6.74 13.84 11.40
N THR A 240 6.60 14.53 12.53
CA THR A 240 5.77 15.76 12.65
C THR A 240 6.50 17.04 12.22
N ALA A 241 7.73 16.95 11.71
CA ALA A 241 8.60 18.10 11.45
C ALA A 241 8.01 19.12 10.45
N THR A 242 7.31 18.66 9.41
CA THR A 242 6.63 19.54 8.45
C THR A 242 5.50 20.33 9.12
N GLN A 243 4.74 19.70 10.02
CA GLN A 243 3.65 20.32 10.74
C GLN A 243 4.16 21.41 11.69
N ILE A 244 5.24 21.10 12.42
CA ILE A 244 5.92 22.04 13.31
C ILE A 244 6.45 23.25 12.51
N ALA A 245 7.07 23.01 11.36
CA ALA A 245 7.58 24.08 10.48
C ALA A 245 6.46 25.01 10.00
N ALA A 246 5.31 24.45 9.59
CA ALA A 246 4.14 25.23 9.19
C ALA A 246 3.66 26.13 10.35
N GLN A 247 3.51 25.57 11.55
CA GLN A 247 3.12 26.35 12.73
C GLN A 247 4.10 27.48 13.06
N GLU A 248 5.40 27.22 13.04
CA GLU A 248 6.45 28.23 13.29
C GLU A 248 6.39 29.39 12.28
N LYS A 249 5.90 29.14 11.06
CA LYS A 249 5.70 30.13 10.00
C LYS A 249 4.29 30.73 9.95
N GLY A 250 3.38 30.30 10.83
CA GLY A 250 1.99 30.75 10.84
C GLY A 250 1.15 30.21 9.68
N ALA A 251 1.59 29.12 9.06
CA ALA A 251 0.87 28.35 8.05
C ALA A 251 0.11 27.17 8.70
N PHE A 252 -0.71 26.47 7.90
CA PHE A 252 -1.44 25.29 8.35
C PHE A 252 -0.82 24.00 7.82
N ALA A 253 -1.14 22.86 8.44
CA ALA A 253 -0.61 21.57 8.03
C ALA A 253 -1.65 20.45 8.13
N VAL A 254 -1.53 19.50 7.21
CA VAL A 254 -2.17 18.19 7.25
C VAL A 254 -1.12 17.19 7.78
N GLY A 255 -1.46 16.45 8.82
CA GLY A 255 -0.61 15.36 9.34
C GLY A 255 -0.65 14.11 8.46
N TYR A 256 0.03 13.04 8.87
CA TYR A 256 0.06 11.79 8.11
C TYR A 256 0.36 10.57 9.00
N ASN A 257 -0.17 9.41 8.61
CA ASN A 257 -0.07 8.10 9.26
C ASN A 257 -0.86 7.97 10.57
N THR A 258 -0.65 8.88 11.53
CA THR A 258 -1.35 8.91 12.82
C THR A 258 -1.87 10.32 13.13
N SER A 259 -2.75 10.41 14.14
CA SER A 259 -3.27 11.69 14.63
C SER A 259 -2.23 12.40 15.49
N THR A 260 -1.87 13.63 15.11
CA THR A 260 -0.84 14.44 15.80
C THR A 260 -1.22 15.91 16.06
N PRO A 261 -2.46 16.21 16.53
CA PRO A 261 -2.88 17.59 16.76
C PRO A 261 -1.99 18.32 17.78
N ASP A 262 -1.44 17.60 18.77
CA ASP A 262 -0.59 18.17 19.81
C ASP A 262 0.80 18.62 19.31
N ALA A 263 1.28 18.07 18.19
CA ALA A 263 2.56 18.46 17.63
C ALA A 263 2.53 19.89 17.04
N ALA A 264 1.38 20.30 16.51
CA ALA A 264 1.20 21.59 15.86
C ALA A 264 -0.23 22.16 16.08
N PRO A 265 -0.66 22.40 17.32
CA PRO A 265 -2.06 22.67 17.67
C PRO A 265 -2.68 23.88 16.97
N ASN A 266 -1.88 24.88 16.59
CA ASN A 266 -2.34 26.09 15.88
C ASN A 266 -2.29 25.95 14.35
N ALA A 267 -1.74 24.86 13.82
CA ALA A 267 -1.59 24.63 12.38
C ALA A 267 -2.30 23.35 11.90
N TYR A 268 -2.43 22.34 12.75
CA TYR A 268 -2.97 21.03 12.40
C TYR A 268 -4.44 21.13 11.99
N LEU A 269 -4.76 20.64 10.80
CA LEU A 269 -6.10 20.62 10.23
C LEU A 269 -6.79 19.26 10.46
N THR A 270 -6.09 18.19 10.09
CA THR A 270 -6.50 16.77 10.09
C THR A 270 -5.30 15.93 9.60
N ALA A 271 -5.46 14.62 9.43
CA ALA A 271 -4.48 13.72 8.81
C ALA A 271 -5.17 12.53 8.09
N PRO A 272 -4.65 12.06 6.94
CA PRO A 272 -4.91 10.71 6.46
C PRO A 272 -4.27 9.68 7.41
N LEU A 273 -5.06 8.74 7.90
CA LEU A 273 -4.66 7.73 8.89
C LEU A 273 -4.64 6.32 8.29
N PHE A 274 -3.74 5.49 8.79
CA PHE A 274 -3.77 4.04 8.59
C PHE A 274 -4.27 3.32 9.84
N HIS A 275 -5.07 2.28 9.63
CA HIS A 275 -5.60 1.40 10.67
C HIS A 275 -5.07 -0.02 10.46
N TRP A 276 -3.77 -0.21 10.71
CA TRP A 276 -3.08 -1.48 10.43
C TRP A 276 -3.61 -2.67 11.24
N GLU A 277 -4.26 -2.41 12.37
CA GLU A 277 -4.93 -3.45 13.15
C GLU A 277 -6.02 -4.16 12.35
N LYS A 278 -6.66 -3.49 11.38
CA LYS A 278 -7.66 -4.12 10.49
C LYS A 278 -7.07 -5.29 9.72
N PHE A 279 -5.88 -5.11 9.17
CA PHE A 279 -5.19 -6.16 8.44
C PHE A 279 -4.59 -7.19 9.39
N TYR A 280 -3.83 -6.76 10.41
CA TYR A 280 -3.12 -7.71 11.27
C TYR A 280 -4.05 -8.65 12.03
N VAL A 281 -5.14 -8.13 12.60
CA VAL A 281 -6.13 -8.94 13.32
C VAL A 281 -6.80 -9.94 12.37
N ASP A 282 -7.18 -9.49 11.18
CA ASP A 282 -7.79 -10.34 10.16
C ASP A 282 -6.83 -11.44 9.68
N ASP A 283 -5.57 -11.09 9.43
CA ASP A 283 -4.58 -12.02 8.90
C ASP A 283 -4.17 -13.08 9.93
N VAL A 284 -3.88 -12.66 11.16
CA VAL A 284 -3.58 -13.57 12.28
C VAL A 284 -4.76 -14.49 12.57
N GLN A 285 -5.99 -13.98 12.55
CA GLN A 285 -7.17 -14.82 12.78
C GLN A 285 -7.31 -15.91 11.69
N LYS A 286 -7.04 -15.58 10.42
CA LYS A 286 -7.02 -16.58 9.35
C LYS A 286 -5.95 -17.66 9.56
N ILE A 287 -4.79 -17.31 10.11
CA ILE A 287 -3.73 -18.28 10.46
C ILE A 287 -4.20 -19.20 11.58
N ILE A 288 -4.83 -18.65 12.61
CA ILE A 288 -5.40 -19.41 13.73
C ILE A 288 -6.47 -20.40 13.24
N ASP A 289 -7.32 -19.95 12.32
CA ASP A 289 -8.44 -20.74 11.81
C ASP A 289 -8.03 -21.76 10.74
N GLY A 290 -6.78 -21.75 10.27
CA GLY A 290 -6.32 -22.59 9.16
C GLY A 290 -6.99 -22.22 7.83
N THR A 291 -7.39 -20.97 7.67
CA THR A 291 -8.03 -20.44 6.45
C THR A 291 -7.14 -19.45 5.72
N TRP A 292 -5.92 -19.23 6.21
CA TRP A 292 -4.97 -18.32 5.60
C TRP A 292 -4.52 -18.81 4.22
N THR A 293 -4.49 -17.89 3.27
CA THR A 293 -3.88 -18.06 1.96
C THR A 293 -3.19 -16.75 1.61
N SER A 294 -2.05 -16.83 0.92
CA SER A 294 -1.38 -15.64 0.40
C SER A 294 -2.34 -14.76 -0.41
N ARG A 295 -2.34 -13.46 -0.14
CA ARG A 295 -3.22 -12.49 -0.81
C ARG A 295 -2.54 -11.14 -1.04
N ALA A 296 -3.09 -10.39 -1.99
CA ALA A 296 -2.87 -8.96 -2.13
C ALA A 296 -3.96 -8.24 -1.32
N TYR A 297 -3.64 -7.74 -0.14
CA TYR A 297 -4.59 -6.94 0.63
C TYR A 297 -4.42 -5.46 0.27
N TRP A 298 -5.46 -4.84 -0.30
CA TRP A 298 -5.45 -3.40 -0.58
C TRP A 298 -6.84 -2.81 -0.40
N GLU A 299 -7.12 -2.36 0.83
CA GLU A 299 -8.45 -1.92 1.23
C GLU A 299 -8.48 -0.43 1.63
N GLY A 300 -9.65 0.20 1.50
CA GLY A 300 -9.81 1.65 1.63
C GLY A 300 -10.72 2.12 2.76
N LEU A 301 -11.34 3.28 2.55
CA LEU A 301 -12.26 3.93 3.51
C LEU A 301 -13.44 3.00 3.88
N SER A 302 -14.02 2.30 2.90
CA SER A 302 -15.17 1.42 3.10
C SER A 302 -14.88 0.23 4.02
N ALA A 303 -13.64 -0.25 4.06
CA ALA A 303 -13.19 -1.30 4.97
C ALA A 303 -12.68 -0.75 6.31
N GLY A 304 -12.59 0.58 6.45
CA GLY A 304 -11.99 1.25 7.60
C GLY A 304 -10.48 1.03 7.73
N MET A 305 -9.80 0.57 6.67
CA MET A 305 -8.34 0.38 6.65
C MET A 305 -7.59 1.72 6.66
N VAL A 306 -8.23 2.76 6.12
CA VAL A 306 -7.77 4.13 6.17
C VAL A 306 -8.92 5.03 6.60
N SER A 307 -8.62 6.19 7.15
CA SER A 307 -9.62 7.22 7.45
C SER A 307 -9.02 8.62 7.33
N LEU A 308 -9.86 9.63 7.42
CA LEU A 308 -9.43 10.98 7.74
C LEU A 308 -9.59 11.19 9.25
N ASP A 309 -8.62 11.84 9.89
CA ASP A 309 -8.68 12.25 11.30
C ASP A 309 -9.75 13.31 11.52
N ASP A 310 -10.11 13.53 12.78
CA ASP A 310 -11.04 14.58 13.18
C ASP A 310 -10.56 15.96 12.66
N LEU A 311 -11.52 16.75 12.16
CA LEU A 311 -11.24 18.11 11.73
C LEU A 311 -11.11 19.01 12.95
N THR A 312 -10.00 19.75 13.05
CA THR A 312 -9.82 20.71 14.14
C THR A 312 -10.56 22.02 13.88
N ALA A 313 -10.60 22.88 14.90
CA ALA A 313 -11.08 24.25 14.78
C ALA A 313 -10.26 25.13 13.80
N ASN A 314 -9.10 24.66 13.33
CA ASN A 314 -8.29 25.37 12.36
C ASN A 314 -8.86 25.24 10.92
N CYS A 315 -9.75 24.29 10.65
CA CYS A 315 -10.36 24.09 9.34
C CYS A 315 -11.26 25.28 8.92
N ALA A 316 -11.43 25.46 7.60
CA ALA A 316 -12.32 26.49 7.07
C ALA A 316 -13.80 26.14 7.32
N GLU A 317 -14.67 27.15 7.36
CA GLU A 317 -16.13 26.94 7.45
C GLU A 317 -16.63 26.09 6.27
N GLY A 318 -17.55 25.16 6.53
CA GLY A 318 -18.10 24.24 5.51
C GLY A 318 -17.20 23.05 5.17
N THR A 319 -15.97 22.98 5.70
CA THR A 319 -15.05 21.85 5.44
C THR A 319 -15.65 20.50 5.83
N ALA A 320 -16.31 20.44 6.99
CA ALA A 320 -16.93 19.20 7.48
C ALA A 320 -17.97 18.64 6.50
N ASP A 321 -18.84 19.49 5.96
CA ASP A 321 -19.87 19.08 5.00
C ASP A 321 -19.26 18.63 3.67
N ALA A 322 -18.23 19.33 3.18
CA ALA A 322 -17.54 18.98 1.93
C ALA A 322 -16.83 17.62 2.05
N VAL A 323 -16.12 17.39 3.16
CA VAL A 323 -15.43 16.12 3.43
C VAL A 323 -16.45 14.99 3.59
N ALA A 324 -17.50 15.18 4.40
CA ALA A 324 -18.52 14.14 4.62
C ALA A 324 -19.22 13.74 3.31
N ALA A 325 -19.54 14.73 2.45
CA ALA A 325 -20.13 14.46 1.15
C ALA A 325 -19.19 13.68 0.22
N ALA A 326 -17.90 14.03 0.17
CA ALA A 326 -16.92 13.31 -0.63
C ALA A 326 -16.65 11.90 -0.09
N GLN A 327 -16.50 11.75 1.24
CA GLN A 327 -16.28 10.46 1.89
C GLN A 327 -17.41 9.48 1.59
N ALA A 328 -18.67 9.90 1.77
CA ALA A 328 -19.83 9.06 1.49
C ALA A 328 -19.87 8.57 0.02
N LYS A 329 -19.40 9.40 -0.92
CA LYS A 329 -19.30 9.03 -2.34
C LYS A 329 -18.15 8.07 -2.63
N ILE A 330 -17.03 8.21 -1.94
CA ILE A 330 -15.91 7.26 -2.08
C ILE A 330 -16.30 5.91 -1.48
N GLU A 331 -16.91 5.91 -0.30
CA GLU A 331 -17.35 4.67 0.37
C GLU A 331 -18.43 3.92 -0.43
N SER A 332 -19.30 4.65 -1.16
CA SER A 332 -20.32 4.05 -2.02
C SER A 332 -19.82 3.67 -3.42
N GLY A 333 -18.62 4.12 -3.82
CA GLY A 333 -18.08 3.98 -5.16
C GLY A 333 -18.65 4.96 -6.20
N GLU A 334 -19.46 5.95 -5.80
CA GLU A 334 -19.90 7.05 -6.69
C GLU A 334 -18.73 7.95 -7.11
N LEU A 335 -17.73 8.10 -6.24
CA LEU A 335 -16.52 8.88 -6.48
C LEU A 335 -15.28 8.00 -6.32
N GLU A 336 -14.57 7.78 -7.42
CA GLU A 336 -13.21 7.24 -7.39
C GLU A 336 -12.22 8.37 -7.74
N PRO A 337 -11.26 8.72 -6.86
CA PRO A 337 -10.34 9.84 -7.06
C PRO A 337 -9.65 9.87 -8.41
N PHE A 338 -9.37 8.69 -8.98
CA PHE A 338 -8.69 8.54 -10.27
C PHE A 338 -9.65 8.25 -11.43
N THR A 339 -10.77 8.96 -11.47
CA THR A 339 -11.72 8.95 -12.59
C THR A 339 -11.49 10.16 -13.49
N GLY A 340 -11.43 9.94 -14.80
CA GLY A 340 -11.20 10.98 -15.78
C GLY A 340 -12.37 11.94 -15.99
N PRO A 341 -12.10 13.12 -16.57
CA PRO A 341 -10.88 13.42 -17.32
C PRO A 341 -9.70 13.83 -16.43
N LEU A 342 -8.57 13.11 -16.55
CA LEU A 342 -7.31 13.46 -15.87
C LEU A 342 -6.24 13.83 -16.89
N TYR A 343 -5.47 14.86 -16.56
CA TYR A 343 -4.39 15.39 -17.38
C TYR A 343 -3.08 15.33 -16.60
N ASP A 344 -1.97 15.09 -17.29
CA ASP A 344 -0.65 15.29 -16.70
C ASP A 344 -0.28 16.79 -16.61
N GLN A 345 0.90 17.08 -16.06
CA GLN A 345 1.44 18.44 -15.93
C GLN A 345 1.59 19.18 -17.26
N ASP A 346 1.79 18.46 -18.37
CA ASP A 346 1.92 19.02 -19.71
C ASP A 346 0.55 19.22 -20.40
N GLY A 347 -0.53 18.80 -19.75
CA GLY A 347 -1.90 18.90 -20.28
C GLY A 347 -2.28 17.78 -21.24
N ASN A 348 -1.51 16.69 -21.32
CA ASN A 348 -1.91 15.52 -22.08
C ASN A 348 -2.98 14.75 -21.31
N VAL A 349 -3.99 14.23 -22.02
CA VAL A 349 -5.00 13.36 -21.43
C VAL A 349 -4.34 12.04 -21.01
N LYS A 350 -4.43 11.70 -19.73
CA LYS A 350 -3.94 10.43 -19.16
C LYS A 350 -5.08 9.45 -18.87
N VAL A 351 -6.24 9.98 -18.48
CA VAL A 351 -7.45 9.20 -18.26
C VAL A 351 -8.61 9.93 -18.93
N ALA A 352 -9.32 9.25 -19.83
CA ALA A 352 -10.43 9.83 -20.57
C ALA A 352 -11.64 10.09 -19.66
N GLU A 353 -12.49 11.04 -20.04
CA GLU A 353 -13.74 11.34 -19.33
C GLU A 353 -14.59 10.09 -19.11
N GLY A 354 -15.06 9.89 -17.87
CA GLY A 354 -15.89 8.75 -17.49
C GLY A 354 -15.15 7.41 -17.38
N THR A 355 -13.82 7.41 -17.53
CA THR A 355 -12.98 6.21 -17.32
C THR A 355 -12.35 6.26 -15.94
N THR A 356 -12.45 5.19 -15.17
CA THR A 356 -11.77 5.03 -13.89
C THR A 356 -10.52 4.18 -14.09
N MET A 357 -9.38 4.61 -13.54
CA MET A 357 -8.17 3.79 -13.53
C MET A 357 -8.40 2.48 -12.78
N THR A 358 -7.81 1.41 -13.27
CA THR A 358 -7.74 0.12 -12.57
C THR A 358 -6.80 0.18 -11.36
N ASP A 359 -6.98 -0.73 -10.42
CA ASP A 359 -6.09 -0.86 -9.25
C ASP A 359 -4.61 -1.02 -9.68
N ASP A 360 -4.31 -1.83 -10.70
CA ASP A 360 -2.95 -2.01 -11.23
C ASP A 360 -2.35 -0.71 -11.79
N GLU A 361 -3.15 0.11 -12.50
CA GLU A 361 -2.69 1.40 -13.02
C GLU A 361 -2.45 2.42 -11.90
N ILE A 362 -3.25 2.39 -10.84
CA ILE A 362 -3.05 3.25 -9.65
C ILE A 362 -1.82 2.79 -8.87
N TRP A 363 -1.63 1.48 -8.70
CA TRP A 363 -0.50 0.91 -7.98
C TRP A 363 0.84 1.27 -8.62
N ASN A 364 0.89 1.29 -9.96
CA ASN A 364 2.09 1.55 -10.76
C ASN A 364 2.17 2.99 -11.31
N MET A 365 1.47 3.94 -10.67
CA MET A 365 1.41 5.33 -11.13
C MET A 365 2.79 6.00 -11.18
N SER A 366 3.14 6.59 -12.33
CA SER A 366 4.48 7.13 -12.59
C SER A 366 4.47 8.53 -13.24
N TRP A 367 3.38 9.28 -13.06
CA TRP A 367 3.18 10.60 -13.66
C TRP A 367 2.41 11.49 -12.69
N PHE A 368 2.58 12.80 -12.78
CA PHE A 368 1.85 13.77 -11.96
C PHE A 368 0.65 14.37 -12.68
N VAL A 369 -0.44 14.57 -11.94
CA VAL A 369 -1.62 15.29 -12.45
C VAL A 369 -1.32 16.78 -12.65
N LYS A 370 -2.11 17.42 -13.51
CA LYS A 370 -2.07 18.87 -13.72
C LYS A 370 -2.20 19.63 -12.40
N GLY A 371 -1.34 20.62 -12.19
CA GLY A 371 -1.31 21.48 -11.00
C GLY A 371 -0.35 21.03 -9.89
N VAL A 372 0.25 19.85 -10.02
CA VAL A 372 1.47 19.52 -9.28
C VAL A 372 2.62 20.36 -9.85
N ILE A 373 3.43 20.98 -8.99
CA ILE A 373 4.63 21.74 -9.34
C ILE A 373 5.84 20.99 -8.80
N GLY A 374 6.83 20.75 -9.67
CA GLY A 374 7.97 19.90 -9.40
C GLY A 374 8.12 18.82 -10.48
N THR A 375 9.20 18.05 -10.41
CA THR A 375 9.47 16.94 -11.33
C THR A 375 9.59 15.64 -10.56
N ILE A 376 9.33 14.52 -11.21
CA ILE A 376 9.65 13.19 -10.69
C ILE A 376 11.13 12.93 -11.02
N PRO A 377 12.03 12.77 -10.03
CA PRO A 377 13.42 12.36 -10.25
C PRO A 377 13.50 11.05 -11.03
N GLU A 378 14.53 10.92 -11.87
CA GLU A 378 14.85 9.68 -12.60
C GLU A 378 15.42 8.59 -11.68
#